data_AF-A0AA40FJF5-F1
#
_entry.id   AF-A0AA40FJF5-F1
#
_cell.length_a   1.000
_cell.length_b   1.000
_cell.length_c   1.000
_cell.angle_alpha   90.00
_cell.angle_beta   90.00
_cell.angle_gamma   90.00
#
_symmetry.space_group_name_H-M   'P 1'
#
loop_
_entity.id
_entity.type
_entity.pdbx_description
1 polymer ?
#
loop_
_entity_poly.entity_id
_entity_poly.type
_entity_poly.pdbx_seq_one_letter_code
_entity_poly.pdbx_strand_id
1 'polypeptide(L)'
;MFRIQIDDFLDEYNLISGFIPLSNSNKIVTISIVYKTPPRILQIKARSSMKLKFLTSIQYSEPTSKEEYHIQYELTKKRAIEAIKKAISIQHQNLKEDHINVWQSYWYTGFRISDSKADGVVNGHKINSTIYYVLSQISKSIPDVEKNIAMNEGCYRGHHTLDAPRLWKDTSSIDAVNNVVEAWLITLEKQGCHHLMIGDPAAVQQAIVLSLGSLRFSNQHLEFNIDPQYLNRDYLFRRINYGNVTHLNISATVGEDNRAVLKVALDKSDSVYFGCDAGCLNPPVSLSQSYVSIPVKLTKPLTAILYITSDYQHMQDLRNALHVHAINDAPAHDHLVMALHKHGHQLGGLPTFFWISICFLIIVFHLFLCKLIINEYHGHQDKQKVRYSKL
;
A
#
# COMPACT_ATOMS: atom_id res chain seq x y z
N MET A 1 -38.56 -21.85 -7.65
CA MET A 1 -37.85 -21.84 -8.94
C MET A 1 -38.68 -20.98 -9.88
N PHE A 2 -38.06 -19.99 -10.53
CA PHE A 2 -38.76 -19.05 -11.40
C PHE A 2 -38.03 -18.98 -12.75
N ARG A 3 -38.79 -19.02 -13.84
CA ARG A 3 -38.23 -18.85 -15.19
C ARG A 3 -38.11 -17.35 -15.48
N ILE A 4 -36.91 -16.92 -15.85
CA ILE A 4 -36.67 -15.56 -16.29
C ILE A 4 -36.41 -15.63 -17.79
N GLN A 5 -37.31 -15.04 -18.57
CA GLN A 5 -37.17 -14.91 -20.02
C GLN A 5 -36.65 -13.49 -20.34
N ILE A 6 -35.55 -13.40 -21.06
CA ILE A 6 -34.97 -12.15 -21.56
C ILE A 6 -34.44 -12.47 -22.95
N ASP A 7 -34.94 -11.75 -23.97
CA ASP A 7 -34.50 -11.78 -25.38
C ASP A 7 -33.99 -13.15 -25.87
N ASP A 8 -34.92 -14.01 -26.29
CA ASP A 8 -34.71 -15.38 -26.79
C ASP A 8 -34.08 -16.42 -25.84
N PHE A 9 -33.69 -16.04 -24.61
CA PHE A 9 -33.13 -16.98 -23.63
C PHE A 9 -34.10 -17.25 -22.46
N LEU A 10 -34.40 -18.53 -22.22
CA LEU A 10 -35.10 -19.04 -21.05
C LEU A 10 -34.08 -19.67 -20.10
N ASP A 11 -33.68 -18.92 -19.07
CA ASP A 11 -32.83 -19.44 -17.99
C ASP A 11 -33.66 -19.67 -16.71
N GLU A 12 -33.47 -20.83 -16.09
CA GLU A 12 -34.09 -21.16 -14.81
C GLU A 12 -33.23 -20.68 -13.64
N TYR A 13 -33.82 -19.82 -12.81
CA TYR A 13 -33.19 -19.29 -11.61
C TYR A 13 -33.98 -19.67 -10.36
N ASN A 14 -33.26 -19.79 -9.25
CA ASN A 14 -33.82 -19.92 -7.92
C ASN A 14 -33.78 -18.58 -7.20
N LEU A 15 -34.82 -18.29 -6.43
CA LEU A 15 -34.91 -17.13 -5.56
C LEU A 15 -35.10 -17.66 -4.13
N ILE A 16 -34.24 -17.20 -3.23
CA ILE A 16 -34.37 -17.37 -1.78
C ILE A 16 -34.48 -15.97 -1.19
N SER A 17 -35.43 -15.76 -0.29
CA SER A 17 -35.59 -14.50 0.41
C SER A 17 -35.94 -14.75 1.87
N GLY A 18 -35.44 -13.91 2.76
CA GLY A 18 -35.62 -14.03 4.21
C GLY A 18 -35.02 -12.84 4.94
N PHE A 19 -34.80 -12.99 6.25
CA PHE A 19 -34.20 -11.94 7.07
C PHE A 19 -33.18 -12.50 8.05
N ILE A 20 -32.22 -11.66 8.45
CA ILE A 20 -31.24 -11.94 9.49
C ILE A 20 -31.46 -10.94 10.64
N PRO A 21 -31.63 -11.39 11.89
CA PRO A 21 -31.70 -10.50 13.04
C PRO A 21 -30.30 -9.96 13.38
N LEU A 22 -30.21 -8.67 13.71
CA LEU A 22 -28.95 -8.06 14.15
C LEU A 22 -28.69 -8.33 15.63
N SER A 23 -27.47 -8.76 15.94
CA SER A 23 -27.05 -8.94 17.33
C SER A 23 -27.12 -7.59 18.06
N ASN A 24 -27.74 -7.56 19.24
CA ASN A 24 -27.91 -6.37 20.08
C ASN A 24 -28.90 -5.29 19.58
N SER A 25 -29.83 -5.61 18.68
CA SER A 25 -30.95 -4.72 18.35
C SER A 25 -32.21 -5.48 17.94
N ASN A 26 -33.38 -4.83 18.03
CA ASN A 26 -34.64 -5.37 17.49
C ASN A 26 -34.77 -5.18 15.97
N LYS A 27 -33.67 -4.83 15.29
CA LYS A 27 -33.65 -4.62 13.84
C LYS A 27 -33.31 -5.89 13.08
N ILE A 28 -33.80 -5.95 11.84
CA ILE A 28 -33.55 -7.05 10.90
C ILE A 28 -32.96 -6.50 9.61
N VAL A 29 -32.21 -7.35 8.91
CA VAL A 29 -31.77 -7.11 7.53
C VAL A 29 -32.48 -8.12 6.63
N THR A 30 -33.29 -7.64 5.71
CA THR A 30 -33.99 -8.49 4.74
C THR A 30 -33.07 -8.75 3.55
N ILE A 31 -32.97 -9.99 3.09
CA ILE A 31 -32.05 -10.41 2.04
C ILE A 31 -32.81 -11.23 0.99
N SER A 32 -32.55 -10.94 -0.27
CA SER A 32 -33.04 -11.70 -1.42
C SER A 32 -31.88 -12.10 -2.32
N ILE A 33 -31.80 -13.40 -2.64
CA ILE A 33 -30.75 -14.01 -3.46
C ILE A 33 -31.38 -14.69 -4.66
N VAL A 34 -30.99 -14.28 -5.85
CA VAL A 34 -31.34 -14.95 -7.11
C VAL A 34 -30.10 -15.61 -7.70
N TYR A 35 -30.13 -16.93 -7.91
CA TYR A 35 -28.96 -17.69 -8.34
C TYR A 35 -29.33 -18.85 -9.26
N LYS A 36 -28.36 -19.31 -10.06
CA LYS A 36 -28.48 -20.48 -10.92
C LYS A 36 -27.86 -21.70 -10.24
N THR A 37 -28.59 -22.81 -10.19
CA THR A 37 -28.07 -24.05 -9.59
C THR A 37 -27.10 -24.73 -10.58
N PRO A 38 -25.89 -25.09 -10.15
CA PRO A 38 -24.96 -25.81 -11.01
C PRO A 38 -25.49 -27.23 -11.32
N PRO A 39 -25.27 -27.72 -12.56
CA PRO A 39 -25.66 -29.09 -12.93
C PRO A 39 -24.89 -30.10 -12.09
N ARG A 40 -25.57 -31.17 -11.65
CA ARG A 40 -24.97 -32.22 -10.83
C ARG A 40 -24.06 -33.16 -11.61
N ILE A 41 -24.28 -33.30 -12.91
CA ILE A 41 -23.55 -34.20 -13.81
C ILE A 41 -23.11 -33.42 -15.04
N LEU A 42 -21.84 -33.58 -15.43
CA LEU A 42 -21.25 -32.97 -16.61
C LEU A 42 -20.59 -34.07 -17.46
N GLN A 43 -20.94 -34.12 -18.74
CA GLN A 43 -20.27 -34.99 -19.71
C GLN A 43 -19.34 -34.14 -20.57
N ILE A 44 -18.04 -34.41 -20.50
CA ILE A 44 -16.99 -33.70 -21.24
C ILE A 44 -16.37 -34.68 -22.22
N LYS A 45 -16.36 -34.33 -23.52
CA LYS A 45 -15.76 -35.18 -24.55
C LYS A 45 -14.23 -35.09 -24.48
N ALA A 46 -13.55 -36.13 -24.95
CA ALA A 46 -12.10 -36.13 -25.07
C ALA A 46 -11.62 -34.91 -25.89
N ARG A 47 -10.59 -34.21 -25.38
CA ARG A 47 -10.02 -32.98 -25.98
C ARG A 47 -11.02 -31.82 -26.15
N SER A 48 -12.10 -31.79 -25.36
CA SER A 48 -13.06 -30.68 -25.35
C SER A 48 -13.01 -29.89 -24.05
N SER A 49 -13.37 -28.60 -24.12
CA SER A 49 -13.54 -27.72 -22.96
C SER A 49 -14.99 -27.27 -22.85
N MET A 50 -15.56 -27.33 -21.65
CA MET A 50 -16.88 -26.78 -21.35
C MET A 50 -16.73 -25.59 -20.39
N LYS A 51 -17.39 -24.47 -20.68
CA LYS A 51 -17.39 -23.27 -19.83
C LYS A 51 -18.80 -23.01 -19.31
N LEU A 52 -18.96 -23.06 -17.99
CA LEU A 52 -20.21 -22.71 -17.32
C LEU A 52 -20.07 -21.32 -16.71
N LYS A 53 -21.14 -20.52 -16.79
CA LYS A 53 -21.21 -19.21 -16.15
C LYS A 53 -22.41 -19.20 -15.20
N PHE A 54 -22.18 -18.80 -13.96
CA PHE A 54 -23.21 -18.66 -12.95
C PHE A 54 -23.29 -17.21 -12.55
N LEU A 55 -24.44 -16.59 -12.81
CA LEU A 55 -24.75 -15.27 -12.30
C LEU A 55 -25.55 -15.41 -11.01
N THR A 56 -25.26 -14.54 -10.06
CA THR A 56 -25.98 -14.46 -8.79
C THR A 56 -26.20 -12.99 -8.46
N SER A 57 -27.39 -12.67 -7.99
CA SER A 57 -27.78 -11.36 -7.52
C SER A 57 -28.12 -11.47 -6.04
N ILE A 58 -27.46 -10.66 -5.22
CA ILE A 58 -27.73 -10.56 -3.78
C ILE A 58 -28.15 -9.12 -3.52
N GLN A 59 -29.32 -8.94 -2.93
CA GLN A 59 -29.84 -7.64 -2.55
C GLN A 59 -30.30 -7.69 -1.10
N TYR A 60 -29.98 -6.65 -0.34
CA TYR A 60 -30.34 -6.56 1.08
C TYR A 60 -30.85 -5.17 1.43
N SER A 61 -31.61 -5.08 2.52
CA SER A 61 -32.09 -3.82 3.07
C SER A 61 -31.07 -3.24 4.05
N GLU A 62 -31.17 -1.93 4.32
CA GLU A 62 -30.60 -1.37 5.55
C GLU A 62 -31.28 -2.01 6.79
N PRO A 63 -30.70 -1.86 7.99
CA PRO A 63 -31.32 -2.32 9.24
C PRO A 63 -32.70 -1.67 9.48
N THR A 64 -33.78 -2.44 9.33
CA THR A 64 -35.17 -1.99 9.53
C THR A 64 -35.83 -2.65 10.73
N SER A 65 -36.97 -2.12 11.16
CA SER A 65 -37.80 -2.79 12.17
C SER A 65 -38.45 -4.06 11.58
N LYS A 66 -38.94 -4.93 12.46
CA LYS A 66 -39.55 -6.21 12.04
C LYS A 66 -40.92 -6.01 11.37
N GLU A 67 -41.61 -4.93 11.72
CA GLU A 67 -42.92 -4.56 11.17
C GLU A 67 -42.82 -4.23 9.67
N GLU A 68 -41.69 -3.66 9.25
CA GLU A 68 -41.42 -3.30 7.85
C GLU A 68 -40.99 -4.49 6.98
N TYR A 69 -40.86 -5.69 7.57
CA TYR A 69 -40.36 -6.89 6.87
C TYR A 69 -41.09 -7.15 5.55
N HIS A 70 -42.43 -7.10 5.55
CA HIS A 70 -43.22 -7.39 4.36
C HIS A 70 -42.93 -6.44 3.20
N ILE A 71 -42.67 -5.15 3.51
CA ILE A 71 -42.34 -4.13 2.53
C ILE A 71 -40.93 -4.37 1.99
N GLN A 72 -39.95 -4.58 2.88
CA GLN A 72 -38.56 -4.82 2.49
C GLN A 72 -38.38 -6.15 1.73
N TYR A 73 -39.19 -7.16 2.05
CA TYR A 73 -39.20 -8.45 1.36
C TYR A 73 -39.53 -8.28 -0.12
N GLU A 74 -40.64 -7.61 -0.46
CA GLU A 74 -41.01 -7.41 -1.86
C GLU A 74 -40.05 -6.45 -2.59
N LEU A 75 -39.55 -5.41 -1.90
CA LEU A 75 -38.56 -4.49 -2.46
C LEU A 75 -37.23 -5.18 -2.80
N THR A 76 -36.64 -5.91 -1.86
CA THR A 76 -35.35 -6.61 -2.07
C THR A 76 -35.49 -7.71 -3.12
N LYS A 77 -36.61 -8.43 -3.14
CA LYS A 77 -36.92 -9.43 -4.15
C LYS A 77 -37.02 -8.83 -5.55
N LYS A 78 -37.77 -7.73 -5.71
CA LYS A 78 -37.89 -7.01 -6.99
C LYS A 78 -36.52 -6.53 -7.47
N ARG A 79 -35.74 -5.89 -6.60
CA ARG A 79 -34.36 -5.44 -6.90
C ARG A 79 -33.46 -6.60 -7.32
N ALA A 80 -33.55 -7.76 -6.65
CA ALA A 80 -32.71 -8.91 -6.96
C ALA A 80 -33.01 -9.48 -8.36
N ILE A 81 -34.30 -9.54 -8.73
CA ILE A 81 -34.75 -9.97 -10.06
C ILE A 81 -34.36 -8.95 -11.13
N GLU A 82 -34.52 -7.65 -10.88
CA GLU A 82 -34.11 -6.61 -11.83
C GLU A 82 -32.59 -6.62 -12.07
N ALA A 83 -31.81 -6.79 -11.00
CA ALA A 83 -30.35 -6.86 -11.09
C ALA A 83 -29.87 -8.10 -11.87
N ILE A 84 -30.48 -9.28 -11.67
CA ILE A 84 -30.11 -10.45 -12.48
C ILE A 84 -30.52 -10.27 -13.94
N LYS A 85 -31.68 -9.66 -14.21
CA LYS A 85 -32.12 -9.37 -15.58
C LYS A 85 -31.13 -8.46 -16.30
N LYS A 86 -30.71 -7.39 -15.63
CA LYS A 86 -29.68 -6.48 -16.11
C LYS A 86 -28.33 -7.18 -16.29
N ALA A 87 -27.94 -8.06 -15.37
CA ALA A 87 -26.68 -8.79 -15.48
C ALA A 87 -26.68 -9.74 -16.68
N ILE A 88 -27.79 -10.43 -16.97
CA ILE A 88 -27.93 -11.34 -18.12
C ILE A 88 -27.85 -10.56 -19.45
N SER A 89 -28.52 -9.40 -19.54
CA SER A 89 -28.45 -8.56 -20.75
C SER A 89 -27.04 -8.02 -21.01
N ILE A 90 -26.31 -7.64 -19.95
CA ILE A 90 -24.92 -7.16 -20.05
C ILE A 90 -23.91 -8.31 -20.23
N GLN A 91 -24.23 -9.53 -19.78
CA GLN A 91 -23.29 -10.68 -19.80
C GLN A 91 -22.76 -11.01 -21.20
N HIS A 92 -23.49 -10.61 -22.24
CA HIS A 92 -23.08 -10.77 -23.63
C HIS A 92 -21.91 -9.85 -24.03
N GLN A 93 -21.55 -8.83 -23.24
CA GLN A 93 -20.47 -7.87 -23.54
C GLN A 93 -19.55 -7.49 -22.35
N ASN A 94 -19.16 -8.43 -21.49
CA ASN A 94 -17.96 -8.33 -20.63
C ASN A 94 -18.06 -7.65 -19.24
N LEU A 95 -18.95 -8.13 -18.34
CA LEU A 95 -18.91 -7.79 -16.89
C LEU A 95 -17.50 -7.86 -16.24
N LYS A 96 -16.66 -8.79 -16.72
CA LYS A 96 -15.26 -8.92 -16.27
C LYS A 96 -14.41 -7.72 -16.70
N GLU A 97 -14.59 -7.25 -17.92
CA GLU A 97 -13.84 -6.11 -18.45
C GLU A 97 -14.27 -4.82 -17.75
N ASP A 98 -15.57 -4.62 -17.53
CA ASP A 98 -16.07 -3.51 -16.72
C ASP A 98 -15.45 -3.49 -15.32
N HIS A 99 -15.41 -4.66 -14.66
CA HIS A 99 -14.77 -4.80 -13.36
C HIS A 99 -13.27 -4.47 -13.41
N ILE A 100 -12.55 -4.95 -14.43
CA ILE A 100 -11.13 -4.66 -14.62
C ILE A 100 -10.92 -3.16 -14.84
N ASN A 101 -11.72 -2.52 -15.69
CA ASN A 101 -11.61 -1.10 -16.02
C ASN A 101 -11.85 -0.21 -14.80
N VAL A 102 -12.86 -0.54 -13.98
CA VAL A 102 -13.12 0.16 -12.71
C VAL A 102 -11.96 -0.01 -11.73
N TRP A 103 -11.43 -1.23 -11.57
CA TRP A 103 -10.26 -1.42 -10.71
C TRP A 103 -9.03 -0.70 -11.23
N GLN A 104 -8.78 -0.73 -12.54
CA GLN A 104 -7.67 0.02 -13.14
C GLN A 104 -7.76 1.52 -12.86
N SER A 105 -8.98 2.10 -12.86
CA SER A 105 -9.13 3.51 -12.52
C SER A 105 -8.79 3.81 -11.06
N TYR A 106 -9.10 2.91 -10.14
CA TYR A 106 -8.67 3.04 -8.73
C TYR A 106 -7.15 2.93 -8.57
N TRP A 107 -6.47 2.15 -9.42
CA TRP A 107 -5.02 1.95 -9.34
C TRP A 107 -4.17 3.03 -10.05
N TYR A 108 -4.78 4.04 -10.68
CA TYR A 108 -4.05 5.16 -11.28
C TYR A 108 -3.20 5.89 -10.24
N THR A 109 -3.80 6.26 -9.12
CA THR A 109 -3.08 6.74 -7.93
C THR A 109 -2.53 5.53 -7.18
N GLY A 110 -1.24 5.56 -6.86
CA GLY A 110 -0.65 4.41 -6.16
C GLY A 110 0.72 4.66 -5.60
N PHE A 111 1.17 3.69 -4.81
CA PHE A 111 2.47 3.68 -4.16
C PHE A 111 3.23 2.41 -4.53
N ARG A 112 4.52 2.55 -4.81
CA ARG A 112 5.44 1.43 -5.01
C ARG A 112 6.64 1.63 -4.10
N ILE A 113 7.09 0.53 -3.51
CA ILE A 113 8.26 0.45 -2.65
C ILE A 113 9.18 -0.65 -3.17
N SER A 114 10.49 -0.43 -3.15
CA SER A 114 11.49 -1.46 -3.46
C SER A 114 11.42 -2.62 -2.46
N ASP A 115 11.58 -3.86 -2.92
CA ASP A 115 11.49 -5.03 -2.03
C ASP A 115 12.62 -5.04 -0.99
N SER A 116 12.24 -5.36 0.24
CA SER A 116 13.12 -5.50 1.39
C SER A 116 13.13 -6.95 1.86
N LYS A 117 14.32 -7.48 2.15
CA LYS A 117 14.53 -8.79 2.77
C LYS A 117 14.63 -8.73 4.30
N ALA A 118 14.62 -7.53 4.87
CA ALA A 118 14.61 -7.35 6.32
C ALA A 118 13.35 -7.97 6.94
N ASP A 119 13.52 -8.63 8.09
CA ASP A 119 12.43 -9.28 8.80
C ASP A 119 11.39 -8.27 9.32
N GLY A 120 10.12 -8.66 9.30
CA GLY A 120 9.00 -7.83 9.76
C GLY A 120 8.67 -6.60 8.90
N VAL A 121 9.38 -6.37 7.78
CA VAL A 121 9.18 -5.20 6.92
C VAL A 121 8.10 -5.43 5.87
N VAL A 122 7.26 -4.41 5.66
CA VAL A 122 6.17 -4.45 4.68
C VAL A 122 6.71 -4.29 3.25
N ASN A 123 6.25 -5.15 2.34
CA ASN A 123 6.61 -5.18 0.92
C ASN A 123 5.41 -4.94 0.02
N GLY A 124 5.66 -4.70 -1.27
CA GLY A 124 4.64 -4.28 -2.24
C GLY A 124 3.44 -5.23 -2.32
N HIS A 125 3.64 -6.54 -2.22
CA HIS A 125 2.54 -7.52 -2.24
C HIS A 125 1.55 -7.30 -1.08
N LYS A 126 2.06 -7.08 0.14
CA LYS A 126 1.24 -6.86 1.33
C LYS A 126 0.49 -5.53 1.23
N ILE A 127 1.17 -4.48 0.77
CA ILE A 127 0.55 -3.16 0.52
C ILE A 127 -0.60 -3.31 -0.47
N ASN A 128 -0.36 -3.91 -1.63
CA ASN A 128 -1.38 -4.07 -2.67
C ASN A 128 -2.55 -4.93 -2.21
N SER A 129 -2.31 -6.04 -1.51
CA SER A 129 -3.39 -6.89 -0.98
C SER A 129 -4.22 -6.15 0.07
N THR A 130 -3.58 -5.41 0.99
CA THR A 130 -4.28 -4.67 2.04
C THR A 130 -5.11 -3.54 1.44
N ILE A 131 -4.54 -2.76 0.52
CA ILE A 131 -5.27 -1.72 -0.21
C ILE A 131 -6.47 -2.32 -0.95
N TYR A 132 -6.28 -3.44 -1.65
CA TYR A 132 -7.38 -4.13 -2.35
C TYR A 132 -8.54 -4.45 -1.38
N TYR A 133 -8.24 -4.97 -0.18
CA TYR A 133 -9.27 -5.25 0.82
C TYR A 133 -9.96 -3.98 1.33
N VAL A 134 -9.20 -2.92 1.61
CA VAL A 134 -9.78 -1.64 2.05
C VAL A 134 -10.73 -1.10 0.99
N LEU A 135 -10.26 -0.96 -0.25
CA LEU A 135 -11.06 -0.40 -1.36
C LEU A 135 -12.27 -1.27 -1.70
N SER A 136 -12.19 -2.60 -1.54
CA SER A 136 -13.32 -3.50 -1.77
C SER A 136 -14.48 -3.31 -0.78
N GLN A 137 -14.23 -2.68 0.37
CA GLN A 137 -15.25 -2.39 1.39
C GLN A 137 -15.77 -0.95 1.35
N ILE A 138 -15.22 -0.12 0.45
CA ILE A 138 -15.72 1.25 0.24
C ILE A 138 -16.87 1.20 -0.77
N SER A 139 -18.00 1.78 -0.40
CA SER A 139 -19.11 1.93 -1.34
C SER A 139 -18.76 2.96 -2.42
N LYS A 140 -19.31 2.77 -3.62
CA LYS A 140 -19.22 3.83 -4.63
C LYS A 140 -20.07 5.02 -4.16
N SER A 141 -19.43 6.18 -3.99
CA SER A 141 -20.11 7.40 -3.53
C SER A 141 -21.14 7.91 -4.54
N ILE A 142 -22.07 8.75 -4.07
CA ILE A 142 -23.13 9.37 -4.89
C ILE A 142 -22.51 10.56 -5.66
N PRO A 143 -22.83 10.78 -6.95
CA PRO A 143 -22.16 11.77 -7.81
C PRO A 143 -22.07 13.21 -7.26
N ASP A 144 -23.01 13.65 -6.42
CA ASP A 144 -22.99 15.01 -5.85
C ASP A 144 -21.93 15.22 -4.76
N VAL A 145 -21.46 14.13 -4.14
CA VAL A 145 -20.40 14.20 -3.12
C VAL A 145 -19.03 14.39 -3.78
N GLU A 146 -18.81 13.80 -4.97
CA GLU A 146 -17.54 13.84 -5.71
C GLU A 146 -17.04 15.28 -5.96
N LYS A 147 -17.95 16.22 -6.22
CA LYS A 147 -17.61 17.64 -6.44
C LYS A 147 -17.02 18.34 -5.20
N ASN A 148 -17.40 17.91 -4.00
CA ASN A 148 -16.94 18.50 -2.74
C ASN A 148 -15.62 17.88 -2.24
N ILE A 149 -15.23 16.71 -2.77
CA ILE A 149 -14.06 15.93 -2.32
C ILE A 149 -12.75 16.41 -2.99
N ALA A 150 -12.84 17.33 -3.95
CA ALA A 150 -11.68 17.96 -4.60
C ALA A 150 -10.75 18.72 -3.62
N MET A 151 -11.17 18.94 -2.36
CA MET A 151 -10.31 19.48 -1.32
C MET A 151 -9.60 18.36 -0.54
N ASN A 152 -8.39 18.03 -0.98
CA ASN A 152 -7.45 17.18 -0.24
C ASN A 152 -6.88 17.87 1.03
N GLU A 153 -7.32 19.09 1.32
CA GLU A 153 -6.76 19.95 2.36
C GLU A 153 -6.81 19.28 3.74
N GLY A 154 -5.68 19.28 4.42
CA GLY A 154 -5.57 18.79 5.79
C GLY A 154 -5.50 17.27 5.95
N CYS A 155 -5.62 16.49 4.88
CA CYS A 155 -5.24 15.07 4.86
C CYS A 155 -3.76 14.97 4.45
N TYR A 156 -2.86 14.28 5.14
CA TYR A 156 -2.93 13.51 6.39
C TYR A 156 -2.02 14.21 7.45
N ARG A 157 -2.34 14.14 8.75
CA ARG A 157 -1.59 14.88 9.81
C ARG A 157 -0.75 14.01 10.76
N GLY A 158 -0.70 12.70 10.55
CA GLY A 158 0.07 11.77 11.37
C GLY A 158 1.46 11.48 10.80
N HIS A 159 2.18 10.55 11.43
CA HIS A 159 3.40 9.96 10.87
C HIS A 159 3.08 8.96 9.76
N HIS A 160 4.05 8.70 8.88
CA HIS A 160 3.90 7.74 7.79
C HIS A 160 3.39 6.37 8.27
N THR A 161 2.53 5.73 7.48
CA THR A 161 1.84 4.49 7.89
C THR A 161 2.63 3.21 7.59
N LEU A 162 3.76 3.27 6.88
CA LEU A 162 4.55 2.10 6.49
C LEU A 162 5.01 1.24 7.69
N ASP A 163 5.35 1.88 8.81
CA ASP A 163 5.86 1.18 10.00
C ASP A 163 4.77 1.00 11.09
N ALA A 164 3.49 1.17 10.74
CA ALA A 164 2.37 1.02 11.67
C ALA A 164 1.88 -0.45 11.74
N PRO A 165 2.28 -1.28 12.72
CA PRO A 165 2.08 -2.74 12.65
C PRO A 165 0.60 -3.15 12.68
N ARG A 166 -0.26 -2.32 13.28
CA ARG A 166 -1.70 -2.56 13.34
C ARG A 166 -2.37 -2.53 11.96
N LEU A 167 -1.82 -1.74 11.03
CA LEU A 167 -2.35 -1.57 9.68
C LEU A 167 -1.95 -2.70 8.72
N TRP A 168 -0.93 -3.50 9.10
CA TRP A 168 -0.32 -4.51 8.24
C TRP A 168 -0.43 -5.93 8.79
N LYS A 169 -1.40 -6.16 9.70
CA LYS A 169 -1.66 -7.48 10.26
C LYS A 169 -2.02 -8.51 9.19
N ASP A 170 -1.93 -9.78 9.57
CA ASP A 170 -2.30 -10.90 8.71
C ASP A 170 -3.74 -10.77 8.18
N THR A 171 -3.97 -11.27 6.97
CA THR A 171 -5.24 -11.17 6.24
C THR A 171 -5.71 -12.55 5.77
N SER A 172 -5.35 -13.62 6.49
CA SER A 172 -5.71 -15.01 6.12
C SER A 172 -7.16 -15.39 6.43
N SER A 173 -7.84 -14.67 7.33
CA SER A 173 -9.25 -14.89 7.67
C SER A 173 -10.11 -13.64 7.40
N ILE A 174 -11.41 -13.85 7.24
CA ILE A 174 -12.38 -12.76 7.01
C ILE A 174 -12.37 -11.77 8.20
N ASP A 175 -12.35 -12.28 9.43
CA ASP A 175 -12.29 -11.43 10.62
C ASP A 175 -11.00 -10.61 10.66
N ALA A 176 -9.86 -11.20 10.27
CA ALA A 176 -8.59 -10.49 10.20
C ALA A 176 -8.62 -9.39 9.12
N VAL A 177 -9.21 -9.66 7.96
CA VAL A 177 -9.45 -8.66 6.91
C VAL A 177 -10.30 -7.51 7.45
N ASN A 178 -11.45 -7.80 8.07
CA ASN A 178 -12.35 -6.77 8.59
C ASN A 178 -11.67 -5.89 9.65
N ASN A 179 -10.92 -6.49 10.57
CA ASN A 179 -10.16 -5.74 11.58
C ASN A 179 -9.08 -4.83 10.97
N VAL A 180 -8.38 -5.30 9.93
CA VAL A 180 -7.37 -4.50 9.23
C VAL A 180 -8.04 -3.33 8.51
N VAL A 181 -9.14 -3.59 7.79
CA VAL A 181 -9.89 -2.55 7.08
C VAL A 181 -10.40 -1.50 8.07
N GLU A 182 -11.05 -1.91 9.16
CA GLU A 182 -11.52 -1.00 10.20
C GLU A 182 -10.39 -0.13 10.76
N ALA A 183 -9.22 -0.73 11.05
CA ALA A 183 -8.06 0.01 11.54
C ALA A 183 -7.57 1.06 10.53
N TRP A 184 -7.59 0.75 9.23
CA TRP A 184 -7.26 1.70 8.16
C TRP A 184 -8.26 2.86 8.10
N LEU A 185 -9.55 2.56 8.06
CA LEU A 185 -10.60 3.58 7.94
C LEU A 185 -10.56 4.55 9.14
N ILE A 186 -10.47 4.01 10.36
CA ILE A 186 -10.36 4.82 11.58
C ILE A 186 -9.08 5.67 11.55
N THR A 187 -7.94 5.11 11.14
CA THR A 187 -6.68 5.85 11.11
C THR A 187 -6.74 7.02 10.14
N LEU A 188 -7.25 6.82 8.92
CA LEU A 188 -7.37 7.89 7.93
C LEU A 188 -8.34 8.98 8.39
N GLU A 189 -9.51 8.60 8.93
CA GLU A 189 -10.50 9.55 9.44
C GLU A 189 -9.94 10.39 10.59
N LYS A 190 -9.32 9.74 11.59
CA LYS A 190 -8.76 10.44 12.77
C LYS A 190 -7.54 11.29 12.44
N GLN A 191 -6.87 11.04 11.32
CA GLN A 191 -5.70 11.80 10.87
C GLN A 191 -6.04 12.87 9.82
N GLY A 192 -7.31 13.28 9.74
CA GLY A 192 -7.74 14.45 8.97
C GLY A 192 -8.27 14.14 7.57
N CYS A 193 -8.33 12.89 7.15
CA CYS A 193 -8.78 12.51 5.80
C CYS A 193 -10.30 12.33 5.64
N HIS A 194 -11.09 12.78 6.63
CA HIS A 194 -12.56 12.70 6.64
C HIS A 194 -13.25 13.07 5.31
N HIS A 195 -12.83 14.14 4.62
CA HIS A 195 -13.40 14.50 3.32
C HIS A 195 -13.18 13.43 2.24
N LEU A 196 -11.99 12.83 2.18
CA LEU A 196 -11.68 11.74 1.25
C LEU A 196 -12.40 10.44 1.61
N MET A 197 -12.68 10.21 2.90
CA MET A 197 -13.37 9.01 3.37
C MET A 197 -14.85 8.95 2.98
N ILE A 198 -15.49 10.09 2.70
CA ILE A 198 -16.88 10.16 2.22
C ILE A 198 -16.94 9.93 0.68
N GLY A 199 -15.77 9.88 0.04
CA GLY A 199 -15.64 9.69 -1.40
C GLY A 199 -15.74 8.27 -1.88
N ASP A 200 -15.46 8.12 -3.17
CA ASP A 200 -15.39 6.83 -3.82
C ASP A 200 -14.08 6.10 -3.45
N PRO A 201 -13.89 4.85 -3.88
CA PRO A 201 -12.65 4.13 -3.62
C PRO A 201 -11.39 4.86 -4.12
N ALA A 202 -11.47 5.68 -5.18
CA ALA A 202 -10.32 6.46 -5.64
C ALA A 202 -9.92 7.57 -4.64
N ALA A 203 -10.88 8.23 -4.00
CA ALA A 203 -10.61 9.20 -2.94
C ALA A 203 -9.94 8.55 -1.72
N VAL A 204 -10.41 7.37 -1.30
CA VAL A 204 -9.79 6.60 -0.21
C VAL A 204 -8.38 6.14 -0.60
N GLN A 205 -8.18 5.73 -1.86
CA GLN A 205 -6.84 5.39 -2.37
C GLN A 205 -5.87 6.57 -2.28
N GLN A 206 -6.31 7.78 -2.65
CA GLN A 206 -5.52 9.00 -2.48
C GLN A 206 -5.16 9.22 -1.00
N ALA A 207 -6.11 9.06 -0.07
CA ALA A 207 -5.86 9.19 1.37
C ALA A 207 -4.81 8.19 1.88
N ILE A 208 -4.88 6.93 1.42
CA ILE A 208 -3.89 5.90 1.74
C ILE A 208 -2.50 6.33 1.23
N VAL A 209 -2.39 6.72 -0.05
CA VAL A 209 -1.12 7.14 -0.66
C VAL A 209 -0.52 8.34 0.06
N LEU A 210 -1.34 9.31 0.47
CA LEU A 210 -0.88 10.44 1.28
C LEU A 210 -0.35 9.98 2.64
N SER A 211 -1.05 9.07 3.33
CA SER A 211 -0.64 8.54 4.63
C SER A 211 0.69 7.77 4.57
N LEU A 212 0.98 7.07 3.46
CA LEU A 212 2.21 6.26 3.33
C LEU A 212 3.47 7.13 3.29
N GLY A 213 3.38 8.35 2.79
CA GLY A 213 4.48 9.32 2.74
C GLY A 213 4.40 10.42 3.78
N SER A 214 3.37 10.44 4.64
CA SER A 214 3.05 11.66 5.41
C SER A 214 2.95 12.90 4.51
N LEU A 215 2.39 12.72 3.31
CA LEU A 215 2.13 13.80 2.37
C LEU A 215 0.90 14.56 2.85
N ARG A 216 0.97 15.89 2.80
CA ARG A 216 -0.11 16.73 3.30
C ARG A 216 -0.36 17.89 2.36
N PHE A 217 -1.63 18.08 1.99
CA PHE A 217 -2.05 19.33 1.38
C PHE A 217 -2.36 20.36 2.45
N SER A 218 -1.62 21.46 2.39
CA SER A 218 -1.98 22.73 3.01
C SER A 218 -2.76 23.57 1.98
N ASN A 219 -3.35 24.68 2.40
CA ASN A 219 -4.29 25.47 1.58
C ASN A 219 -3.72 25.92 0.23
N GLN A 220 -2.40 26.02 0.13
CA GLN A 220 -1.70 26.55 -1.05
C GLN A 220 -0.59 25.63 -1.58
N HIS A 221 -0.24 24.54 -0.89
CA HIS A 221 0.90 23.71 -1.27
C HIS A 221 0.79 22.27 -0.77
N LEU A 222 1.49 21.37 -1.44
CA LEU A 222 1.73 19.99 -0.99
C LEU A 222 3.07 19.93 -0.24
N GLU A 223 3.07 19.25 0.90
CA GLU A 223 4.23 18.99 1.74
C GLU A 223 4.53 17.49 1.78
N PHE A 224 5.80 17.11 1.69
CA PHE A 224 6.26 15.74 2.00
C PHE A 224 6.94 15.76 3.37
N ASN A 225 6.23 15.31 4.41
CA ASN A 225 6.65 15.42 5.82
C ASN A 225 7.23 14.12 6.39
N ILE A 226 7.93 13.32 5.58
CA ILE A 226 8.62 12.13 6.08
C ILE A 226 9.98 12.51 6.65
N ASP A 227 10.36 11.91 7.78
CA ASP A 227 11.71 12.05 8.30
C ASP A 227 12.68 11.31 7.35
N PRO A 228 13.76 11.97 6.87
CA PRO A 228 14.77 11.36 6.01
C PRO A 228 15.31 10.01 6.48
N GLN A 229 15.31 9.72 7.79
CA GLN A 229 15.77 8.41 8.31
C GLN A 229 14.96 7.22 7.78
N TYR A 230 13.71 7.46 7.35
CA TYR A 230 12.83 6.44 6.78
C TYR A 230 12.95 6.33 5.26
N LEU A 231 13.84 7.09 4.62
CA LEU A 231 14.09 7.03 3.17
C LEU A 231 15.21 6.03 2.83
N ASN A 232 15.23 4.89 3.51
CA ASN A 232 16.22 3.82 3.33
C ASN A 232 15.86 2.84 2.18
N ARG A 233 14.75 3.10 1.49
CA ARG A 233 14.21 2.30 0.38
C ARG A 233 13.69 3.21 -0.71
N ASP A 234 13.70 2.72 -1.94
CA ASP A 234 13.13 3.45 -3.07
C ASP A 234 11.60 3.48 -2.98
N TYR A 235 11.04 4.68 -3.01
CA TYR A 235 9.61 4.97 -3.02
C TYR A 235 9.19 5.61 -4.33
N LEU A 236 7.99 5.29 -4.79
CA LEU A 236 7.35 5.94 -5.93
C LEU A 236 5.87 6.12 -5.66
N PHE A 237 5.48 7.38 -5.46
CA PHE A 237 4.11 7.86 -5.42
C PHE A 237 3.71 8.29 -6.83
N ARG A 238 2.63 7.71 -7.36
CA ARG A 238 2.17 7.95 -8.73
C ARG A 238 0.82 8.62 -8.71
N ARG A 239 0.63 9.58 -9.62
CA ARG A 239 -0.64 10.30 -9.85
C ARG A 239 -1.30 10.74 -8.55
N ILE A 240 -0.53 11.38 -7.67
CA ILE A 240 -1.10 12.10 -6.54
C ILE A 240 -1.95 13.22 -7.13
N ASN A 241 -3.23 13.23 -6.82
CA ASN A 241 -4.11 14.28 -7.31
C ASN A 241 -3.83 15.61 -6.59
N TYR A 242 -3.51 16.66 -7.34
CA TYR A 242 -3.36 18.03 -6.83
C TYR A 242 -4.43 18.88 -7.51
N GLY A 243 -5.53 19.13 -6.79
CA GLY A 243 -6.70 19.79 -7.36
C GLY A 243 -7.49 18.87 -8.30
N ASN A 244 -8.02 19.41 -9.39
CA ASN A 244 -8.90 18.65 -10.29
C ASN A 244 -8.21 18.07 -11.52
N VAL A 245 -7.14 18.71 -11.99
CA VAL A 245 -6.49 18.38 -13.27
C VAL A 245 -5.05 17.92 -13.09
N THR A 246 -4.35 18.46 -12.09
CA THR A 246 -2.93 18.23 -11.92
C THR A 246 -2.64 16.92 -11.19
N HIS A 247 -1.68 16.16 -11.72
CA HIS A 247 -1.24 14.89 -11.16
C HIS A 247 0.28 14.89 -10.98
N LEU A 248 0.73 14.59 -9.76
CA LEU A 248 2.14 14.55 -9.39
C LEU A 248 2.67 13.12 -9.28
N ASN A 249 3.90 12.93 -9.74
CA ASN A 249 4.72 11.77 -9.46
C ASN A 249 5.89 12.19 -8.58
N ILE A 250 6.04 11.57 -7.42
CA ILE A 250 7.12 11.82 -6.48
C ILE A 250 7.83 10.50 -6.26
N SER A 251 9.15 10.48 -6.43
CA SER A 251 9.98 9.33 -6.08
C SER A 251 11.04 9.74 -5.08
N ALA A 252 11.35 8.85 -4.15
CA ALA A 252 12.54 8.93 -3.31
C ALA A 252 13.42 7.76 -3.71
N THR A 253 14.67 8.02 -4.12
CA THR A 253 15.61 6.98 -4.54
C THR A 253 16.87 7.05 -3.68
N VAL A 254 17.37 5.91 -3.25
CA VAL A 254 18.62 5.83 -2.50
C VAL A 254 19.79 5.65 -3.45
N GLY A 255 20.70 6.61 -3.46
CA GLY A 255 21.91 6.59 -4.28
C GLY A 255 22.94 5.54 -3.83
N GLU A 256 24.01 5.42 -4.60
CA GLU A 256 25.14 4.52 -4.27
C GLU A 256 25.89 4.94 -3.01
N ASP A 257 25.84 6.22 -2.68
CA ASP A 257 26.37 6.83 -1.46
C ASP A 257 25.43 6.68 -0.25
N ASN A 258 24.38 5.86 -0.37
CA ASN A 258 23.32 5.67 0.60
C ASN A 258 22.54 6.95 0.98
N ARG A 259 22.63 8.02 0.17
CA ARG A 259 21.83 9.23 0.38
C ARG A 259 20.53 9.15 -0.41
N ALA A 260 19.45 9.62 0.19
CA ALA A 260 18.18 9.74 -0.50
C ALA A 260 18.13 11.02 -1.35
N VAL A 261 17.57 10.89 -2.55
CA VAL A 261 17.28 12.01 -3.45
C VAL A 261 15.82 11.93 -3.87
N LEU A 262 15.13 13.07 -3.86
CA LEU A 262 13.76 13.17 -4.35
C LEU A 262 13.78 13.46 -5.84
N LYS A 263 12.86 12.85 -6.59
CA LYS A 263 12.60 13.22 -7.98
C LYS A 263 11.13 13.46 -8.18
N VAL A 264 10.80 14.60 -8.76
CA VAL A 264 9.43 15.08 -8.92
C VAL A 264 9.13 15.32 -10.40
N ALA A 265 7.98 14.88 -10.87
CA ALA A 265 7.47 15.13 -12.21
C ALA A 265 5.96 15.37 -12.19
N LEU A 266 5.46 16.14 -13.16
CA LEU A 266 4.04 16.32 -13.45
C LEU A 266 3.62 15.28 -14.50
N ASP A 267 2.59 14.51 -14.25
CA ASP A 267 2.00 13.65 -15.30
C ASP A 267 1.07 14.49 -16.20
N LYS A 268 0.20 15.26 -15.57
CA LYS A 268 -0.70 16.24 -16.18
C LYS A 268 -0.70 17.49 -15.32
N SER A 269 -0.80 18.67 -15.93
CA SER A 269 -0.97 19.92 -15.19
C SER A 269 -1.85 20.92 -15.93
N ASP A 270 -2.53 21.77 -15.18
CA ASP A 270 -3.29 22.93 -15.65
C ASP A 270 -2.53 24.26 -15.51
N SER A 271 -1.43 24.25 -14.75
CA SER A 271 -0.57 25.40 -14.50
C SER A 271 0.91 24.99 -14.44
N VAL A 272 1.77 25.99 -14.24
CA VAL A 272 3.18 25.79 -13.89
C VAL A 272 3.26 25.54 -12.39
N TYR A 273 3.96 24.47 -12.00
CA TYR A 273 4.21 24.15 -10.60
C TYR A 273 5.69 24.28 -10.29
N PHE A 274 6.00 24.61 -9.05
CA PHE A 274 7.33 24.80 -8.53
C PHE A 274 7.56 23.89 -7.32
N GLY A 275 8.78 23.38 -7.19
CA GLY A 275 9.23 22.60 -6.04
C GLY A 275 10.41 23.24 -5.34
N CYS A 276 10.50 23.07 -4.01
CA CYS A 276 11.71 23.38 -3.25
C CYS A 276 12.01 22.32 -2.18
N ASP A 277 13.28 22.23 -1.82
CA ASP A 277 13.79 21.38 -0.75
C ASP A 277 13.43 21.92 0.64
N ALA A 278 13.82 21.20 1.69
CA ALA A 278 13.53 21.58 3.07
C ALA A 278 13.99 23.02 3.39
N GLY A 279 13.06 23.84 3.90
CA GLY A 279 13.30 25.24 4.24
C GLY A 279 13.35 26.22 3.07
N CYS A 280 13.28 25.75 1.81
CA CYS A 280 13.16 26.56 0.60
C CYS A 280 14.13 27.76 0.52
N LEU A 281 15.39 27.56 0.92
CA LEU A 281 16.42 28.62 0.86
C LEU A 281 16.81 28.96 -0.58
N ASN A 282 16.80 27.95 -1.45
CA ASN A 282 17.11 28.10 -2.87
C ASN A 282 15.88 28.57 -3.64
N PRO A 283 16.05 29.27 -4.78
CA PRO A 283 14.93 29.62 -5.65
C PRO A 283 14.10 28.38 -6.03
N PRO A 284 12.75 28.48 -6.05
CA PRO A 284 11.90 27.37 -6.44
C PRO A 284 12.21 26.87 -7.85
N VAL A 285 12.25 25.56 -8.03
CA VAL A 285 12.55 24.92 -9.31
C VAL A 285 11.25 24.62 -10.04
N SER A 286 11.13 25.04 -11.30
CA SER A 286 9.97 24.73 -12.13
C SER A 286 9.88 23.23 -12.43
N LEU A 287 8.69 22.65 -12.25
CA LEU A 287 8.40 21.25 -12.49
C LEU A 287 7.88 21.05 -13.91
N SER A 288 8.18 19.89 -14.49
CA SER A 288 7.75 19.51 -15.83
C SER A 288 7.37 18.03 -15.88
N GLN A 289 7.07 17.50 -17.07
CA GLN A 289 6.88 16.06 -17.27
C GLN A 289 8.15 15.24 -17.06
N SER A 290 9.32 15.87 -17.17
CA SER A 290 10.59 15.25 -16.87
C SER A 290 10.90 15.34 -15.37
N TYR A 291 11.45 14.26 -14.81
CA TYR A 291 11.84 14.21 -13.41
C TYR A 291 12.95 15.22 -13.09
N VAL A 292 12.64 16.11 -12.16
CA VAL A 292 13.59 17.06 -11.56
C VAL A 292 14.09 16.47 -10.24
N SER A 293 15.41 16.44 -10.04
CA SER A 293 16.01 15.96 -8.80
C SER A 293 16.12 17.08 -7.77
N ILE A 294 15.63 16.82 -6.56
CA ILE A 294 15.63 17.74 -5.43
C ILE A 294 16.37 17.04 -4.27
N PRO A 295 17.43 17.66 -3.70
CA PRO A 295 18.19 17.05 -2.62
C PRO A 295 17.34 16.95 -1.34
N VAL A 296 17.52 15.86 -0.58
CA VAL A 296 16.90 15.71 0.74
C VAL A 296 17.74 16.45 1.77
N LYS A 297 17.10 17.35 2.52
CA LYS A 297 17.73 18.15 3.57
C LYS A 297 17.00 17.98 4.89
N LEU A 298 17.73 18.19 5.98
CA LEU A 298 17.25 18.20 7.36
C LEU A 298 17.30 19.62 7.92
N THR A 299 16.20 20.03 8.52
CA THR A 299 16.03 21.34 9.15
C THR A 299 15.96 21.22 10.67
N LYS A 300 16.27 22.32 11.38
CA LYS A 300 16.07 22.44 12.84
C LYS A 300 15.23 23.71 13.13
N PRO A 301 13.99 23.61 13.64
CA PRO A 301 13.21 22.38 13.87
C PRO A 301 12.89 21.63 12.57
N LEU A 302 12.45 20.37 12.67
CA LEU A 302 12.11 19.55 11.50
C LEU A 302 10.91 20.16 10.76
N THR A 303 11.04 20.23 9.44
CA THR A 303 10.02 20.70 8.49
C THR A 303 9.83 19.67 7.37
N ALA A 304 8.94 19.94 6.42
CA ALA A 304 8.82 19.11 5.23
C ALA A 304 10.15 19.05 4.48
N ILE A 305 10.41 17.91 3.82
CA ILE A 305 11.59 17.70 2.99
C ILE A 305 11.39 18.16 1.54
N LEU A 306 10.13 18.39 1.16
CA LEU A 306 9.72 18.85 -0.15
C LEU A 306 8.42 19.64 -0.05
N TYR A 307 8.39 20.76 -0.75
CA TYR A 307 7.22 21.62 -0.92
C TYR A 307 6.91 21.77 -2.41
N ILE A 308 5.64 21.67 -2.80
CA ILE A 308 5.19 21.85 -4.19
C ILE A 308 3.98 22.79 -4.22
N THR A 309 4.00 23.81 -5.07
CA THR A 309 2.87 24.73 -5.30
C THR A 309 2.86 25.29 -6.71
N SER A 310 1.71 25.75 -7.18
CA SER A 310 1.60 26.56 -8.41
C SER A 310 1.86 28.06 -8.16
N ASP A 311 1.83 28.51 -6.90
CA ASP A 311 2.00 29.91 -6.53
C ASP A 311 3.46 30.20 -6.16
N TYR A 312 4.18 30.82 -7.10
CA TYR A 312 5.58 31.18 -6.92
C TYR A 312 5.79 32.19 -5.78
N GLN A 313 4.87 33.13 -5.58
CA GLN A 313 4.98 34.13 -4.52
C GLN A 313 4.75 33.47 -3.16
N HIS A 314 3.73 32.63 -3.04
CA HIS A 314 3.49 31.83 -1.84
C HIS A 314 4.72 31.00 -1.45
N MET A 315 5.43 30.42 -2.42
CA MET A 315 6.66 29.67 -2.15
C MET A 315 7.78 30.56 -1.56
N GLN A 316 7.89 31.81 -2.02
CA GLN A 316 8.84 32.77 -1.45
C GLN A 316 8.43 33.23 -0.05
N ASP A 317 7.13 33.41 0.19
CA ASP A 317 6.61 33.80 1.49
C ASP A 317 6.81 32.66 2.51
N LEU A 318 6.64 31.41 2.06
CA LEU A 318 6.90 30.22 2.87
C LEU A 318 8.34 30.19 3.41
N ARG A 319 9.32 30.58 2.58
CA ARG A 319 10.72 30.70 3.03
C ARG A 319 10.86 31.63 4.24
N ASN A 320 10.11 32.73 4.29
CA ASN A 320 10.15 33.67 5.41
C ASN A 320 9.36 33.18 6.64
N ALA A 321 8.32 32.36 6.41
CA ALA A 321 7.50 31.76 7.45
C ALA A 321 8.15 30.53 8.11
N LEU A 322 9.03 29.82 7.38
CA LEU A 322 9.79 28.69 7.92
C LEU A 322 10.93 29.21 8.80
N HIS A 323 10.66 29.30 10.11
CA HIS A 323 11.63 29.72 11.13
C HIS A 323 12.69 28.64 11.43
N VAL A 324 13.48 28.28 10.42
CA VAL A 324 14.56 27.29 10.52
C VAL A 324 15.87 27.94 10.97
N HIS A 325 16.55 27.32 11.93
CA HIS A 325 17.84 27.78 12.45
C HIS A 325 19.03 27.19 11.70
N ALA A 326 18.87 25.97 11.19
CA ALA A 326 19.92 25.26 10.47
C ALA A 326 19.30 24.37 9.41
N ILE A 327 19.98 24.27 8.27
CA ILE A 327 19.64 23.36 7.18
C ILE A 327 20.91 22.63 6.80
N ASN A 328 20.89 21.31 6.88
CA ASN A 328 21.99 20.45 6.50
C ASN A 328 21.51 19.41 5.48
N ASP A 329 22.39 18.92 4.64
CA ASP A 329 22.07 17.77 3.80
C ASP A 329 21.75 16.55 4.69
N ALA A 330 20.77 15.76 4.27
CA ALA A 330 20.45 14.54 4.99
C ALA A 330 21.66 13.58 4.99
N PRO A 331 21.97 12.96 6.14
CA PRO A 331 23.08 12.03 6.23
C PRO A 331 22.81 10.80 5.36
N ALA A 332 23.89 10.16 4.93
CA ALA A 332 23.79 8.84 4.31
C ALA A 332 23.23 7.83 5.32
N HIS A 333 22.41 6.90 4.84
CA HIS A 333 21.92 5.81 5.67
C HIS A 333 23.05 4.86 6.07
N ASP A 334 22.95 4.27 7.26
CA ASP A 334 23.91 3.29 7.75
C ASP A 334 23.98 2.09 6.80
N HIS A 335 25.21 1.70 6.44
CA HIS A 335 25.49 0.51 5.63
C HIS A 335 24.83 -0.76 6.20
N LEU A 336 24.75 -0.90 7.52
CA LEU A 336 24.12 -2.06 8.16
C LEU A 336 22.61 -2.11 7.89
N VAL A 337 21.94 -0.96 7.95
CA VAL A 337 20.50 -0.84 7.62
C VAL A 337 20.28 -1.13 6.15
N MET A 338 21.11 -0.56 5.27
CA MET A 338 21.03 -0.81 3.83
C MET A 338 21.28 -2.28 3.48
N ALA A 339 22.26 -2.92 4.13
CA ALA A 339 22.55 -4.34 3.96
C ALA A 339 21.38 -5.22 4.43
N LEU A 340 20.75 -4.87 5.55
CA LEU A 340 19.57 -5.57 6.06
C LEU A 340 18.43 -5.55 5.04
N HIS A 341 18.11 -4.39 4.46
CA HIS A 341 17.06 -4.30 3.46
C HIS A 341 17.40 -5.04 2.15
N LYS A 342 18.63 -4.94 1.67
CA LYS A 342 19.05 -5.58 0.40
C LYS A 342 19.23 -7.10 0.51
N HIS A 343 19.74 -7.58 1.65
CA HIS A 343 20.21 -8.96 1.80
C HIS A 343 19.50 -9.76 2.89
N GLY A 344 18.79 -9.10 3.81
CA GLY A 344 18.06 -9.76 4.90
C GLY A 344 18.91 -10.02 6.15
N HIS A 345 20.20 -9.66 6.12
CA HIS A 345 21.09 -9.75 7.27
C HIS A 345 22.15 -8.65 7.24
N GLN A 346 22.70 -8.32 8.41
CA GLN A 346 23.69 -7.25 8.58
C GLN A 346 25.04 -7.55 7.92
N LEU A 347 25.38 -8.83 7.72
CA LEU A 347 26.67 -9.28 7.16
C LEU A 347 26.83 -9.06 5.63
N GLY A 348 25.94 -8.31 4.98
CA GLY A 348 26.05 -7.96 3.55
C GLY A 348 25.55 -9.03 2.57
N GLY A 349 25.91 -8.95 1.30
CA GLY A 349 25.36 -9.84 0.24
C GLY A 349 26.06 -11.18 0.05
N LEU A 350 27.05 -11.51 0.88
CA LEU A 350 27.83 -12.74 0.73
C LEU A 350 27.05 -13.95 1.29
N PRO A 351 26.96 -15.08 0.55
CA PRO A 351 26.22 -16.26 1.00
C PRO A 351 26.67 -16.75 2.37
N THR A 352 25.76 -17.30 3.18
CA THR A 352 26.07 -17.90 4.49
C THR A 352 27.20 -18.94 4.42
N PHE A 353 27.27 -19.72 3.34
CA PHE A 353 28.37 -20.67 3.11
C PHE A 353 29.76 -20.04 3.06
N PHE A 354 29.87 -18.81 2.54
CA PHE A 354 31.15 -18.08 2.50
C PHE A 354 31.64 -17.80 3.93
N TRP A 355 30.75 -17.33 4.80
CA TRP A 355 31.06 -17.07 6.21
C TRP A 355 31.38 -18.35 6.98
N ILE A 356 30.64 -19.44 6.73
CA ILE A 356 30.93 -20.76 7.30
C ILE A 356 32.32 -21.24 6.88
N SER A 357 32.69 -21.04 5.60
CA SER A 357 34.02 -21.40 5.08
C SER A 357 35.14 -20.58 5.73
N ILE A 358 34.93 -19.28 5.96
CA ILE A 358 35.90 -18.43 6.66
C ILE A 358 36.06 -18.89 8.11
N CYS A 359 34.97 -19.11 8.84
CA CYS A 359 35.03 -19.61 10.22
C CYS A 359 35.76 -20.96 10.29
N PHE A 360 35.49 -21.87 9.37
CA PHE A 360 36.18 -23.16 9.28
C PHE A 360 37.69 -22.97 9.08
N LEU A 361 38.09 -22.10 8.14
CA LEU A 361 39.50 -21.83 7.86
C LEU A 361 40.21 -21.18 9.05
N ILE A 362 39.55 -20.27 9.75
CA ILE A 362 40.05 -19.68 11.01
C ILE A 362 40.27 -20.78 12.05
N ILE A 363 39.31 -21.68 12.26
CA ILE A 363 39.44 -22.78 13.23
C ILE A 363 40.62 -23.69 12.86
N VAL A 364 40.71 -24.13 11.60
CA VAL A 364 41.81 -24.99 11.13
C VAL A 364 43.17 -24.30 11.32
N PHE A 365 43.26 -23.01 11.02
CA PHE A 365 44.47 -22.22 11.22
C PHE A 365 44.89 -22.16 12.70
N HIS A 366 43.94 -21.90 13.61
CA HIS A 366 44.23 -21.87 15.04
C HIS A 366 44.61 -23.25 15.58
N LEU A 367 44.00 -24.33 15.09
CA LEU A 367 44.40 -25.70 15.42
C LEU A 367 45.83 -26.01 14.94
N PHE A 368 46.22 -25.52 13.76
CA PHE A 368 47.57 -25.67 13.26
C PHE A 368 48.59 -24.88 14.08
N LEU A 369 48.26 -23.65 14.48
CA LEU A 369 49.07 -22.83 15.39
C LEU A 369 49.25 -23.52 16.75
N CYS A 370 48.15 -24.01 17.36
CA CYS A 370 48.21 -24.77 18.60
C CYS A 370 49.08 -26.02 18.46
N LYS A 371 48.94 -26.76 17.35
CA LYS A 371 49.79 -27.92 17.07
C LYS A 371 51.27 -27.52 16.98
N LEU A 372 51.59 -26.42 16.28
CA LEU A 372 52.97 -25.92 16.17
C LEU A 372 53.56 -25.58 17.54
N ILE A 373 52.82 -24.83 18.36
CA ILE A 373 53.24 -24.44 19.71
C ILE A 373 53.45 -25.67 20.60
N ILE A 374 52.54 -26.65 20.56
CA ILE A 374 52.66 -27.89 21.34
C ILE A 374 53.87 -28.71 20.87
N ASN A 375 54.13 -28.77 19.56
CA ASN A 375 55.24 -29.54 19.01
C ASN A 375 56.59 -28.87 19.34
N GLU A 376 56.66 -27.55 19.35
CA GLU A 376 57.85 -26.79 19.75
C GLU A 376 58.09 -26.88 21.26
N TYR A 377 57.03 -26.85 22.08
CA TYR A 377 57.12 -27.01 23.53
C TYR A 377 57.57 -28.43 23.94
N HIS A 378 57.02 -29.49 23.31
CA HIS A 378 57.46 -30.87 23.56
C HIS A 378 58.83 -31.19 22.93
N GLY A 379 59.16 -30.61 21.78
CA GLY A 379 60.49 -30.75 21.16
C GLY A 379 61.62 -30.14 22.00
N HIS A 380 61.31 -29.15 22.83
CA HIS A 380 62.25 -28.62 23.82
C HIS A 380 62.48 -29.55 25.02
N GLN A 381 61.47 -30.32 25.44
CA GLN A 381 61.62 -31.28 26.54
C GLN A 381 62.47 -32.51 26.17
N ASP A 382 62.37 -33.01 24.94
CA ASP A 382 63.22 -34.14 24.50
C ASP A 382 64.70 -33.75 24.37
N LYS A 383 65.00 -32.51 23.96
CA LYS A 383 66.39 -31.99 23.97
C LYS A 383 66.94 -31.82 25.39
N GLN A 384 66.10 -31.53 26.39
CA GLN A 384 66.54 -31.51 27.79
C GLN A 384 66.73 -32.93 28.36
N LYS A 385 65.90 -33.91 28.01
CA LYS A 385 66.07 -35.31 28.45
C LYS A 385 67.33 -35.98 27.89
N VAL A 386 67.72 -35.71 26.64
CA VAL A 386 68.98 -36.23 26.05
C VAL A 386 70.23 -35.66 26.75
N ARG A 387 70.12 -34.53 27.45
CA ARG A 387 71.23 -33.95 28.23
C ARG A 387 71.40 -34.56 29.63
N TYR A 388 70.42 -35.34 30.11
CA TYR A 388 70.47 -36.02 31.41
C TYR A 388 70.69 -37.55 31.32
N SER A 389 70.69 -38.14 30.12
CA SER A 389 71.05 -39.56 29.92
C SER A 389 72.52 -39.81 29.53
N LYS A 390 73.34 -38.74 29.52
CA LYS A 390 74.80 -38.81 29.49
C LYS A 390 75.36 -38.23 30.78
N LEU A 391 75.28 -39.01 31.85
CA LEU A 391 76.06 -38.84 33.07
C LEU A 391 76.31 -40.21 33.67
#